data_AF-A0A346Y3R0-F1
#
_entry.id   AF-A0A346Y3R0-F1
#
_cell.length_a   1.000
_cell.length_b   1.000
_cell.length_c   1.000
_cell.angle_alpha   90.00
_cell.angle_beta   90.00
_cell.angle_gamma   90.00
#
_symmetry.space_group_name_H-M   'P 1'
#
loop_
_entity.id
_entity.type
_entity.pdbx_description
1 polymer ?
#
loop_
_entity_poly.entity_id
_entity_poly.type
_entity_poly.pdbx_seq_one_letter_code
_entity_poly.pdbx_strand_id
1 'polypeptide(L)'
;MTVRLPHAHTAGAIVTTTRTTRAALTVLSLVLALVATLAPTGAAADEISLAAFRNSVGICQHPLHQCNFDGGGFSYSTAALAVAGVVPGDELDVDGFTFTWPDTDPGAPDNVEMKGQMVPVLPGDATRIGFLGASHNGPVTADVTLHYTRVGDDGELEQVEVVEPLRFSDWTLNANGRDPEAGNTTVVETRFRVNGTTVEQVRTFVFAASIDIDPTMTLQTIELDNEDKTHLFGLALA
;
A
#
# COMPACT_ATOMS: atom_id res chain seq x y z
N MET A 1 26.01 -10.16 40.28
CA MET A 1 26.17 -8.75 39.84
C MET A 1 25.96 -8.74 38.34
N THR A 2 24.83 -8.20 37.93
CA THR A 2 24.24 -8.32 36.58
C THR A 2 24.67 -7.14 35.73
N VAL A 3 25.23 -7.35 34.54
CA VAL A 3 25.29 -6.33 33.45
C VAL A 3 25.31 -7.10 32.11
N ARG A 4 24.13 -7.35 31.53
CA ARG A 4 23.51 -6.68 30.36
C ARG A 4 24.27 -6.86 29.04
N LEU A 5 23.69 -7.69 28.17
CA LEU A 5 23.92 -7.75 26.72
C LEU A 5 23.42 -6.45 26.06
N PRO A 6 24.12 -5.88 25.06
CA PRO A 6 23.51 -4.89 24.19
C PRO A 6 22.52 -5.57 23.23
N HIS A 7 21.27 -5.12 23.28
CA HIS A 7 20.33 -5.21 22.17
C HIS A 7 20.60 -4.05 21.22
N ALA A 8 20.64 -4.28 19.91
CA ALA A 8 20.20 -3.34 18.89
C ALA A 8 20.32 -3.97 17.49
N HIS A 9 19.21 -4.03 16.76
CA HIS A 9 19.19 -3.75 15.33
C HIS A 9 17.90 -2.98 15.06
N THR A 10 17.98 -1.66 15.25
CA THR A 10 17.05 -0.72 14.62
C THR A 10 17.53 -0.60 13.18
N ALA A 11 16.74 -1.05 12.21
CA ALA A 11 16.98 -0.74 10.81
C ALA A 11 16.85 0.78 10.66
N GLY A 12 17.95 1.45 10.34
CA GLY A 12 17.96 2.89 10.10
C GLY A 12 17.61 3.17 8.64
N ALA A 13 16.68 4.08 8.40
CA ALA A 13 16.41 4.62 7.08
C ALA A 13 17.70 5.15 6.44
N ILE A 14 17.93 4.79 5.18
CA ILE A 14 19.05 5.30 4.39
C ILE A 14 18.55 6.56 3.68
N VAL A 15 19.23 7.69 3.92
CA VAL A 15 18.91 8.99 3.30
C VAL A 15 19.97 9.33 2.27
N THR A 16 19.56 9.50 1.01
CA THR A 16 20.44 9.98 -0.08
C THR A 16 19.99 11.38 -0.51
N THR A 17 20.93 12.32 -0.72
CA THR A 17 20.64 13.70 -1.14
C THR A 17 21.32 14.02 -2.46
N THR A 18 20.55 14.48 -3.44
CA THR A 18 21.08 14.93 -4.75
C THR A 18 20.75 16.41 -4.96
N ARG A 19 21.75 17.20 -5.38
CA ARG A 19 21.60 18.64 -5.65
C ARG A 19 21.44 18.89 -7.15
N THR A 20 20.41 19.62 -7.57
CA THR A 20 20.21 20.05 -8.97
C THR A 20 20.29 21.57 -9.09
N THR A 21 20.85 22.07 -10.20
CA THR A 21 20.99 23.52 -10.47
C THR A 21 19.86 24.03 -11.39
N ARG A 22 19.56 25.34 -11.28
CA ARG A 22 18.41 26.05 -11.88
C ARG A 22 18.13 25.88 -13.39
N ALA A 23 18.99 25.24 -14.18
CA ALA A 23 18.77 25.07 -15.62
C ALA A 23 17.86 23.87 -15.99
N ALA A 24 17.60 22.94 -15.07
CA ALA A 24 16.74 21.77 -15.30
C ALA A 24 15.23 22.04 -15.03
N LEU A 25 14.87 23.29 -14.69
CA LEU A 25 13.58 23.66 -14.10
C LEU A 25 12.40 23.81 -15.09
N THR A 26 12.61 23.68 -16.41
CA THR A 26 11.56 24.00 -17.42
C THR A 26 10.92 22.81 -18.10
N VAL A 27 11.43 21.59 -17.94
CA VAL A 27 10.90 20.41 -18.67
C VAL A 27 10.00 19.52 -17.79
N LEU A 28 10.11 19.58 -16.45
CA LEU A 28 9.32 18.74 -15.56
C LEU A 28 7.95 19.34 -15.16
N SER A 29 7.83 20.67 -15.17
CA SER A 29 6.57 21.36 -14.80
C SER A 29 5.42 21.17 -15.80
N LEU A 30 5.69 20.63 -17.00
CA LEU A 30 4.65 20.41 -18.01
C LEU A 30 4.00 19.01 -17.95
N VAL A 31 4.60 18.04 -17.25
CA VAL A 31 4.03 16.69 -17.13
C VAL A 31 3.02 16.60 -15.99
N LEU A 32 3.13 17.45 -14.96
CA LEU A 32 2.21 17.45 -13.81
C LEU A 32 0.83 18.08 -14.11
N ALA A 33 0.71 18.87 -15.18
CA ALA A 33 -0.54 19.57 -15.52
C ALA A 33 -1.55 18.75 -16.33
N LEU A 34 -1.23 17.51 -16.73
CA LEU A 34 -2.10 16.71 -17.61
C LEU A 34 -2.81 15.53 -16.93
N VAL A 35 -2.58 15.25 -15.64
CA VAL A 35 -3.23 14.13 -14.92
C VAL A 35 -4.37 14.60 -13.98
N ALA A 36 -4.84 15.84 -14.11
CA ALA A 36 -5.96 16.36 -13.30
C ALA A 36 -7.33 16.24 -13.99
N THR A 37 -7.58 15.16 -14.75
CA THR A 37 -8.92 14.90 -15.32
C THR A 37 -9.53 13.66 -14.69
N LEU A 38 -10.57 13.91 -13.88
CA LEU A 38 -11.52 12.97 -13.26
C LEU A 38 -11.08 12.31 -11.95
N ALA A 39 -10.91 13.10 -10.89
CA ALA A 39 -11.13 12.58 -9.54
C ALA A 39 -12.64 12.31 -9.36
N PRO A 40 -13.08 11.10 -8.98
CA PRO A 40 -14.46 10.86 -8.62
C PRO A 40 -14.82 11.72 -7.39
N THR A 41 -15.95 12.42 -7.47
CA THR A 41 -16.59 13.09 -6.34
C THR A 41 -16.91 12.06 -5.27
N GLY A 42 -16.07 11.95 -4.25
CA GLY A 42 -16.25 11.03 -3.13
C GLY A 42 -14.99 10.70 -2.34
N ALA A 43 -13.79 10.76 -2.96
CA ALA A 43 -12.56 10.43 -2.25
C ALA A 43 -12.34 11.39 -1.06
N ALA A 44 -12.09 10.84 0.12
CA ALA A 44 -11.63 11.60 1.28
C ALA A 44 -10.40 12.44 0.87
N ALA A 45 -10.27 13.64 1.41
CA ALA A 45 -9.22 14.60 1.01
C ALA A 45 -7.79 14.04 1.13
N ASP A 46 -7.63 12.96 1.92
CA ASP A 46 -6.36 12.33 2.23
C ASP A 46 -6.16 10.95 1.54
N GLU A 47 -7.11 10.49 0.69
CA GLU A 47 -6.93 9.24 -0.07
C GLU A 47 -5.99 9.44 -1.26
N ILE A 48 -5.06 8.49 -1.45
CA ILE A 48 -4.27 8.40 -2.68
C ILE A 48 -4.84 7.28 -3.55
N SER A 49 -5.48 7.66 -4.66
CA SER A 49 -6.12 6.68 -5.55
C SER A 49 -5.10 5.76 -6.21
N LEU A 50 -5.26 4.45 -6.00
CA LEU A 50 -4.46 3.41 -6.65
C LEU A 50 -5.03 2.96 -8.00
N ALA A 51 -6.17 3.50 -8.45
CA ALA A 51 -6.91 2.97 -9.61
C ALA A 51 -6.07 2.85 -10.89
N ALA A 52 -5.19 3.81 -11.17
CA ALA A 52 -4.31 3.81 -12.35
C ALA A 52 -3.15 2.80 -12.25
N PHE A 53 -2.87 2.26 -11.06
CA PHE A 53 -1.75 1.38 -10.78
C PHE A 53 -2.15 -0.09 -10.64
N ARG A 54 -3.47 -0.37 -10.53
CA ARG A 54 -3.99 -1.73 -10.36
C ARG A 54 -3.56 -2.62 -11.52
N ASN A 55 -3.00 -3.78 -11.18
CA ASN A 55 -2.40 -4.70 -12.14
C ASN A 55 -2.66 -6.17 -11.80
N SER A 56 -3.35 -6.47 -10.69
CA SER A 56 -3.64 -7.83 -10.24
C SER A 56 -5.09 -8.02 -9.84
N VAL A 57 -5.59 -9.25 -10.04
CA VAL A 57 -6.96 -9.67 -9.73
C VAL A 57 -6.93 -10.47 -8.43
N GLY A 58 -7.18 -9.77 -7.32
CA GLY A 58 -7.16 -10.32 -5.97
C GLY A 58 -8.52 -10.81 -5.51
N ILE A 59 -9.59 -10.23 -6.06
CA ILE A 59 -10.96 -10.48 -5.69
C ILE A 59 -11.68 -11.11 -6.89
N CYS A 60 -12.36 -12.24 -6.66
CA CYS A 60 -13.12 -12.89 -7.72
C CYS A 60 -14.51 -13.32 -7.24
N GLN A 61 -15.46 -13.32 -8.17
CA GLN A 61 -16.75 -13.98 -7.96
C GLN A 61 -16.62 -15.45 -8.38
N HIS A 62 -16.74 -16.34 -7.42
CA HIS A 62 -16.77 -17.78 -7.67
C HIS A 62 -18.19 -18.23 -8.05
N PRO A 63 -18.39 -19.11 -9.05
CA PRO A 63 -17.39 -19.73 -9.94
C PRO A 63 -17.18 -18.99 -11.28
N LEU A 64 -17.55 -17.71 -11.38
CA LEU A 64 -17.72 -17.02 -12.66
C LEU A 64 -16.43 -16.41 -13.24
N HIS A 65 -15.49 -15.99 -12.38
CA HIS A 65 -14.29 -15.27 -12.81
C HIS A 65 -13.00 -15.97 -12.38
N GLN A 66 -11.90 -15.62 -13.07
CA GLN A 66 -10.57 -16.09 -12.70
C GLN A 66 -10.17 -15.55 -11.33
N CYS A 67 -9.51 -16.39 -10.55
CA CYS A 67 -8.99 -16.10 -9.22
C CYS A 67 -7.49 -16.34 -9.28
N ASN A 68 -6.67 -15.42 -8.77
CA ASN A 68 -5.22 -15.58 -8.71
C ASN A 68 -4.51 -14.57 -7.80
N PHE A 69 -5.06 -14.25 -6.61
CA PHE A 69 -4.36 -13.38 -5.66
C PHE A 69 -3.00 -13.95 -5.25
N ASP A 70 -2.91 -15.25 -4.99
CA ASP A 70 -1.68 -15.87 -4.45
C ASP A 70 -0.72 -16.44 -5.50
N GLY A 71 -1.01 -16.23 -6.80
CA GLY A 71 -0.28 -16.84 -7.92
C GLY A 71 -0.51 -18.36 -8.09
N GLY A 72 -1.18 -19.01 -7.14
CA GLY A 72 -1.57 -20.42 -7.15
C GLY A 72 -3.04 -20.64 -7.54
N GLY A 73 -3.75 -19.56 -7.89
CA GLY A 73 -5.14 -19.55 -8.32
C GLY A 73 -6.14 -19.20 -7.22
N PHE A 74 -5.74 -18.99 -5.95
CA PHE A 74 -6.70 -18.59 -4.91
C PHE A 74 -6.81 -17.08 -4.77
N SER A 75 -8.01 -16.61 -4.42
CA SER A 75 -8.38 -15.20 -4.25
C SER A 75 -9.37 -15.00 -3.11
N TYR A 76 -9.57 -13.75 -2.72
CA TYR A 76 -10.70 -13.32 -1.90
C TYR A 76 -12.01 -13.53 -2.68
N SER A 77 -13.04 -14.03 -1.99
CA SER A 77 -14.38 -14.18 -2.58
C SER A 77 -15.20 -12.92 -2.34
N THR A 78 -15.82 -12.38 -3.39
CA THR A 78 -16.78 -11.26 -3.27
C THR A 78 -17.90 -11.56 -2.27
N ALA A 79 -18.42 -12.80 -2.25
CA ALA A 79 -19.45 -13.22 -1.30
C ALA A 79 -18.94 -13.29 0.14
N ALA A 80 -17.70 -13.74 0.35
CA ALA A 80 -17.10 -13.78 1.68
C ALA A 80 -16.81 -12.37 2.23
N LEU A 81 -16.35 -11.47 1.36
CA LEU A 81 -16.15 -10.05 1.68
C LEU A 81 -17.46 -9.37 2.06
N ALA A 82 -18.52 -9.57 1.26
CA ALA A 82 -19.84 -9.01 1.58
C ALA A 82 -20.40 -9.51 2.92
N VAL A 83 -20.17 -10.79 3.27
CA VAL A 83 -20.51 -11.34 4.59
C VAL A 83 -19.66 -10.73 5.71
N ALA A 84 -18.40 -10.38 5.41
CA ALA A 84 -17.53 -9.64 6.32
C ALA A 84 -17.88 -8.13 6.40
N GLY A 85 -18.87 -7.67 5.64
CA GLY A 85 -19.33 -6.28 5.64
C GLY A 85 -18.55 -5.34 4.74
N VAL A 86 -17.83 -5.86 3.73
CA VAL A 86 -17.05 -5.07 2.77
C VAL A 86 -17.56 -5.32 1.36
N VAL A 87 -18.01 -4.27 0.68
CA VAL A 87 -18.44 -4.27 -0.72
C VAL A 87 -17.64 -3.23 -1.54
N PRO A 88 -17.68 -3.30 -2.89
CA PRO A 88 -16.96 -2.34 -3.73
C PRO A 88 -17.30 -0.89 -3.39
N GLY A 89 -16.28 -0.05 -3.22
CA GLY A 89 -16.42 1.37 -2.90
C GLY A 89 -16.67 1.73 -1.43
N ASP A 90 -16.72 0.75 -0.52
CA ASP A 90 -16.86 1.03 0.91
C ASP A 90 -15.66 1.81 1.46
N GLU A 91 -15.93 2.73 2.39
CA GLU A 91 -14.90 3.38 3.20
C GLU A 91 -14.52 2.48 4.40
N LEU A 92 -13.23 2.34 4.64
CA LEU A 92 -12.65 1.56 5.73
C LEU A 92 -11.80 2.46 6.61
N ASP A 93 -12.31 2.78 7.81
CA ASP A 93 -11.60 3.58 8.81
C ASP A 93 -10.77 2.70 9.76
N VAL A 94 -9.46 2.94 9.84
CA VAL A 94 -8.57 2.21 10.73
C VAL A 94 -7.34 3.05 11.08
N ASP A 95 -6.97 3.09 12.36
CA ASP A 95 -5.76 3.76 12.87
C ASP A 95 -5.58 5.25 12.47
N GLY A 96 -6.71 5.91 12.19
CA GLY A 96 -6.78 7.30 11.75
C GLY A 96 -6.66 7.51 10.25
N PHE A 97 -6.66 6.44 9.46
CA PHE A 97 -6.73 6.46 8.00
C PHE A 97 -8.12 6.07 7.52
N THR A 98 -8.55 6.67 6.41
CA THR A 98 -9.75 6.28 5.68
C THR A 98 -9.31 5.75 4.31
N PHE A 99 -9.59 4.48 4.04
CA PHE A 99 -9.32 3.85 2.75
C PHE A 99 -10.61 3.62 1.97
N THR A 100 -10.56 3.74 0.65
CA THR A 100 -11.64 3.27 -0.22
C THR A 100 -11.34 1.85 -0.68
N TRP A 101 -12.20 0.90 -0.31
CA TRP A 101 -12.12 -0.47 -0.83
C TRP A 101 -12.32 -0.46 -2.35
N PRO A 102 -11.60 -1.29 -3.13
CA PRO A 102 -11.67 -1.23 -4.59
C PRO A 102 -13.08 -1.29 -5.15
N ASP A 103 -13.47 -0.22 -5.84
CA ASP A 103 -14.69 -0.18 -6.64
C ASP A 103 -14.38 -0.67 -8.06
N THR A 104 -14.38 -1.99 -8.23
CA THR A 104 -14.09 -2.64 -9.52
C THR A 104 -15.05 -3.81 -9.73
N ASP A 105 -15.42 -4.02 -10.99
CA ASP A 105 -16.17 -5.22 -11.39
C ASP A 105 -15.38 -6.49 -11.03
N PRO A 106 -16.04 -7.57 -10.58
CA PRO A 106 -15.37 -8.82 -10.28
C PRO A 106 -14.54 -9.35 -11.45
N GLY A 107 -13.27 -9.70 -11.18
CA GLY A 107 -12.34 -10.20 -12.19
C GLY A 107 -11.60 -9.12 -12.99
N ALA A 108 -11.88 -7.83 -12.75
CA ALA A 108 -11.00 -6.73 -13.17
C ALA A 108 -9.85 -6.57 -12.16
N PRO A 109 -8.72 -5.94 -12.55
CA PRO A 109 -7.66 -5.62 -11.60
C PRO A 109 -8.19 -4.75 -10.46
N ASP A 110 -8.12 -5.26 -9.23
CA ASP A 110 -8.68 -4.65 -8.02
C ASP A 110 -7.61 -4.17 -7.05
N ASN A 111 -6.36 -4.62 -7.21
CA ASN A 111 -5.25 -4.27 -6.36
C ASN A 111 -3.95 -4.03 -7.14
N VAL A 112 -2.98 -3.46 -6.44
CA VAL A 112 -1.62 -3.21 -6.93
C VAL A 112 -0.69 -4.27 -6.36
N GLU A 113 -0.29 -5.24 -7.19
CA GLU A 113 0.91 -6.04 -6.96
C GLU A 113 2.14 -5.14 -7.17
N MET A 114 3.02 -5.06 -6.18
CA MET A 114 4.18 -4.17 -6.22
C MET A 114 5.16 -4.58 -7.34
N LYS A 115 5.44 -3.64 -8.26
CA LYS A 115 6.24 -3.83 -9.48
C LYS A 115 7.14 -2.61 -9.77
N GLY A 116 7.43 -1.76 -8.78
CA GLY A 116 8.17 -0.51 -9.02
C GLY A 116 7.30 0.70 -9.37
N GLN A 117 6.02 0.72 -8.96
CA GLN A 117 5.13 1.83 -9.29
C GLN A 117 5.57 3.14 -8.60
N MET A 118 5.49 4.24 -9.34
CA MET A 118 5.71 5.59 -8.83
C MET A 118 4.36 6.26 -8.58
N VAL A 119 3.93 6.32 -7.32
CA VAL A 119 2.63 6.87 -6.93
C VAL A 119 2.82 8.34 -6.52
N PRO A 120 2.34 9.31 -7.32
CA PRO A 120 2.48 10.72 -6.99
C PRO A 120 1.60 11.08 -5.80
N VAL A 121 2.11 11.98 -4.96
CA VAL A 121 1.43 12.49 -3.77
C VAL A 121 1.25 13.99 -3.93
N LEU A 122 0.03 14.48 -3.67
CA LEU A 122 -0.22 15.92 -3.62
C LEU A 122 0.39 16.49 -2.33
N PRO A 123 1.12 17.63 -2.40
CA PRO A 123 1.66 18.27 -1.21
C PRO A 123 0.57 18.56 -0.16
N GLY A 124 0.87 18.27 1.10
CA GLY A 124 -0.03 18.50 2.23
C GLY A 124 0.70 18.36 3.56
N ASP A 125 -0.04 18.49 4.66
CA ASP A 125 0.51 18.47 6.03
C ASP A 125 0.45 17.08 6.68
N ALA A 126 0.29 16.03 5.86
CA ALA A 126 0.23 14.66 6.33
C ALA A 126 1.53 14.26 7.03
N THR A 127 1.40 13.50 8.11
CA THR A 127 2.50 13.02 8.96
C THR A 127 2.67 11.51 8.89
N ARG A 128 1.73 10.79 8.28
CA ARG A 128 1.80 9.34 8.09
C ARG A 128 1.20 8.93 6.75
N ILE A 129 1.69 7.80 6.24
CA ILE A 129 1.12 7.07 5.11
C ILE A 129 0.53 5.78 5.66
N GLY A 130 -0.74 5.52 5.38
CA GLY A 130 -1.42 4.26 5.63
C GLY A 130 -1.46 3.41 4.37
N PHE A 131 -1.21 2.11 4.52
CA PHE A 131 -1.26 1.11 3.46
C PHE A 131 -2.26 0.04 3.83
N LEU A 132 -3.25 -0.21 2.96
CA LEU A 132 -4.19 -1.31 3.10
C LEU A 132 -3.76 -2.44 2.16
N GLY A 133 -3.40 -3.60 2.69
CA GLY A 133 -2.79 -4.65 1.89
C GLY A 133 -2.61 -5.98 2.61
N ALA A 134 -2.02 -6.93 1.90
CA ALA A 134 -1.58 -8.22 2.42
C ALA A 134 -0.47 -8.79 1.53
N SER A 135 0.33 -9.71 2.07
CA SER A 135 1.24 -10.51 1.25
C SER A 135 0.66 -11.89 0.94
N HIS A 136 1.25 -12.60 -0.02
CA HIS A 136 0.96 -14.03 -0.23
C HIS A 136 2.23 -14.89 -0.17
N ASN A 137 2.03 -16.19 0.03
CA ASN A 137 3.12 -17.18 0.17
C ASN A 137 4.08 -16.87 1.35
N GLY A 138 3.54 -16.31 2.44
CA GLY A 138 4.28 -15.93 3.63
C GLY A 138 4.34 -14.41 3.85
N PRO A 139 4.71 -13.97 5.07
CA PRO A 139 4.89 -12.55 5.38
C PRO A 139 6.07 -11.98 4.59
N VAL A 140 5.94 -10.74 4.15
CA VAL A 140 6.94 -10.05 3.31
C VAL A 140 7.23 -8.67 3.90
N THR A 141 8.51 -8.29 3.88
CA THR A 141 8.95 -6.90 4.06
C THR A 141 9.42 -6.41 2.70
N ALA A 142 8.82 -5.35 2.21
CA ALA A 142 9.18 -4.66 0.98
C ALA A 142 9.70 -3.26 1.31
N ASP A 143 10.65 -2.76 0.52
CA ASP A 143 11.20 -1.42 0.71
C ASP A 143 10.34 -0.39 -0.05
N VAL A 144 9.82 0.60 0.67
CA VAL A 144 9.11 1.75 0.08
C VAL A 144 10.06 2.93 0.06
N THR A 145 10.29 3.51 -1.13
CA THR A 145 11.14 4.69 -1.26
C THR A 145 10.27 5.94 -1.33
N LEU A 146 10.47 6.83 -0.36
CA LEU A 146 9.78 8.10 -0.25
C LEU A 146 10.66 9.20 -0.86
N HIS A 147 10.11 9.87 -1.87
CA HIS A 147 10.77 10.97 -2.57
C HIS A 147 10.24 12.30 -2.03
N TYR A 148 11.14 13.08 -1.45
CA TYR A 148 10.85 14.36 -0.82
C TYR A 148 11.48 15.54 -1.55
N THR A 149 10.93 16.72 -1.26
CA THR A 149 11.59 18.00 -1.50
C THR A 149 11.71 18.78 -0.19
N ARG A 150 12.78 19.57 -0.05
CA ARG A 150 12.94 20.53 1.05
C ARG A 150 13.73 21.75 0.59
N VAL A 151 13.64 22.84 1.34
CA VAL A 151 14.53 23.99 1.15
C VAL A 151 15.73 23.82 2.08
N GLY A 152 16.94 23.75 1.52
CA GLY A 152 18.18 23.63 2.29
C GLY A 152 18.53 24.92 3.04
N ASP A 153 19.55 24.85 3.91
CA ASP A 153 20.05 26.00 4.68
C ASP A 153 20.57 27.14 3.77
N ASP A 154 20.97 26.81 2.54
CA ASP A 154 21.40 27.76 1.51
C ASP A 154 20.23 28.38 0.72
N GLY A 155 18.99 28.00 1.03
CA GLY A 155 17.77 28.50 0.39
C GLY A 155 17.45 27.85 -0.96
N GLU A 156 18.20 26.83 -1.39
CA GLU A 156 17.95 26.10 -2.63
C GLU A 156 17.07 24.86 -2.38
N LEU A 157 16.33 24.44 -3.40
CA LEU A 157 15.47 23.26 -3.34
C LEU A 157 16.32 21.99 -3.45
N GLU A 158 16.20 21.08 -2.49
CA GLU A 158 16.88 19.78 -2.46
C GLU A 158 15.88 18.64 -2.65
N GLN A 159 16.28 17.61 -3.40
CA GLN A 159 15.56 16.34 -3.48
C GLN A 159 16.19 15.34 -2.52
N VAL A 160 15.34 14.62 -1.78
CA VAL A 160 15.77 13.66 -0.75
C VAL A 160 15.02 12.36 -0.94
N GLU A 161 15.75 11.26 -0.93
CA GLU A 161 15.17 9.91 -0.95
C GLU A 161 15.34 9.27 0.43
N VAL A 162 14.26 8.67 0.95
CA VAL A 162 14.23 7.95 2.22
C VAL A 162 13.62 6.58 1.98
N VAL A 163 14.33 5.51 2.34
CA VAL A 163 13.83 4.13 2.21
C VAL A 163 13.29 3.65 3.54
N GLU A 164 12.03 3.21 3.56
CA GLU A 164 11.31 2.74 4.75
C GLU A 164 10.76 1.31 4.53
N PRO A 165 10.87 0.41 5.52
CA PRO A 165 10.37 -0.94 5.39
C PRO A 165 8.85 -0.99 5.59
N LEU A 166 8.13 -1.54 4.60
CA LEU A 166 6.72 -1.89 4.71
C LEU A 166 6.57 -3.39 4.89
N ARG A 167 5.95 -3.83 5.98
CA ARG A 167 5.77 -5.25 6.28
C ARG A 167 4.30 -5.63 6.28
N PHE A 168 3.97 -6.67 5.51
CA PHE A 168 2.66 -7.30 5.53
C PHE A 168 2.72 -8.76 5.97
N SER A 169 1.69 -9.15 6.70
CA SER A 169 1.38 -10.53 7.02
C SER A 169 0.86 -11.26 5.79
N ASP A 170 1.08 -12.58 5.76
CA ASP A 170 0.45 -13.45 4.77
C ASP A 170 -1.08 -13.36 4.89
N TRP A 171 -1.76 -13.24 3.75
CA TRP A 171 -3.21 -13.09 3.66
C TRP A 171 -3.98 -14.26 4.27
N THR A 172 -3.39 -15.44 4.44
CA THR A 172 -4.00 -16.57 5.16
C THR A 172 -3.41 -16.78 6.54
N LEU A 173 -2.41 -15.98 6.95
CA LEU A 173 -1.55 -16.21 8.10
C LEU A 173 -0.92 -17.61 8.09
N ASN A 174 -0.38 -18.02 6.93
CA ASN A 174 0.15 -19.36 6.67
C ASN A 174 -0.88 -20.46 6.96
N ALA A 175 -2.00 -20.43 6.22
CA ALA A 175 -3.13 -21.35 6.40
C ALA A 175 -3.68 -21.36 7.85
N ASN A 176 -3.82 -20.16 8.41
CA ASN A 176 -4.33 -19.86 9.75
C ASN A 176 -3.45 -20.42 10.88
N GLY A 177 -2.16 -20.67 10.61
CA GLY A 177 -1.20 -21.21 11.56
C GLY A 177 -0.35 -20.16 12.30
N ARG A 178 -0.56 -18.86 12.04
CA ARG A 178 0.15 -17.76 12.69
C ARG A 178 -0.78 -16.64 13.12
N ASP A 179 -0.27 -15.78 13.99
CA ASP A 179 -0.86 -14.48 14.29
C ASP A 179 -0.38 -13.42 13.29
N PRO A 180 -1.10 -12.29 13.14
CA PRO A 180 -0.62 -11.16 12.36
C PRO A 180 0.76 -10.67 12.83
N GLU A 181 1.55 -10.20 11.89
CA GLU A 181 2.85 -9.59 12.14
C GLU A 181 2.71 -8.30 12.95
N ALA A 182 3.71 -7.99 13.76
CA ALA A 182 3.73 -6.76 14.54
C ALA A 182 3.62 -5.53 13.62
N GLY A 183 2.76 -4.58 13.99
CA GLY A 183 2.48 -3.38 13.18
C GLY A 183 1.43 -3.59 12.09
N ASN A 184 0.78 -4.76 12.02
CA ASN A 184 -0.38 -4.99 11.16
C ASN A 184 -1.67 -5.01 11.96
N THR A 185 -2.61 -4.14 11.62
CA THR A 185 -3.97 -4.15 12.15
C THR A 185 -4.87 -4.91 11.18
N THR A 186 -5.59 -5.94 11.65
CA THR A 186 -6.56 -6.64 10.80
C THR A 186 -7.76 -5.73 10.50
N VAL A 187 -8.00 -5.47 9.22
CA VAL A 187 -9.11 -4.63 8.73
C VAL A 187 -10.26 -5.49 8.24
N VAL A 188 -9.94 -6.53 7.47
CA VAL A 188 -10.91 -7.47 6.91
C VAL A 188 -10.53 -8.89 7.30
N GLU A 189 -11.51 -9.68 7.73
CA GLU A 189 -11.38 -11.13 7.92
C GLU A 189 -12.52 -11.85 7.21
N THR A 190 -12.19 -12.79 6.32
CA THR A 190 -13.17 -13.66 5.67
C THR A 190 -12.97 -15.11 6.10
N ARG A 191 -14.00 -15.95 5.90
CA ARG A 191 -14.01 -17.35 6.38
C ARG A 191 -13.44 -18.36 5.42
N PHE A 192 -13.30 -18.02 4.13
CA PHE A 192 -12.89 -18.94 3.10
C PHE A 192 -12.25 -18.21 1.92
N ARG A 193 -11.41 -18.94 1.17
CA ARG A 193 -10.85 -18.50 -0.12
C ARG A 193 -11.40 -19.35 -1.26
N VAL A 194 -11.26 -18.85 -2.48
CA VAL A 194 -11.78 -19.52 -3.68
C VAL A 194 -10.76 -19.52 -4.80
N ASN A 195 -10.78 -20.53 -5.68
CA ASN A 195 -9.91 -20.58 -6.86
C ASN A 195 -10.66 -20.71 -8.20
N GLY A 196 -11.91 -20.24 -8.24
CA GLY A 196 -12.78 -20.35 -9.40
C GLY A 196 -13.49 -21.70 -9.52
N THR A 197 -12.91 -22.79 -9.00
CA THR A 197 -13.53 -24.13 -9.03
C THR A 197 -13.83 -24.72 -7.65
N THR A 198 -13.08 -24.30 -6.63
CA THR A 198 -13.19 -24.82 -5.27
C THR A 198 -13.31 -23.69 -4.25
N VAL A 199 -13.86 -24.04 -3.10
CA VAL A 199 -13.94 -23.21 -1.90
C VAL A 199 -13.14 -23.91 -0.80
N GLU A 200 -12.17 -23.22 -0.20
CA GLU A 200 -11.39 -23.74 0.92
C GLU A 200 -11.71 -22.96 2.20
N GLN A 201 -12.00 -23.68 3.29
CA GLN A 201 -12.29 -23.11 4.62
C GLN A 201 -11.02 -22.65 5.33
N VAL A 202 -10.28 -21.77 4.66
CA VAL A 202 -9.09 -21.07 5.17
C VAL A 202 -9.47 -19.60 5.27
N ARG A 203 -9.33 -19.02 6.46
CA ARG A 203 -9.62 -17.61 6.67
C ARG A 203 -8.63 -16.76 5.92
N THR A 204 -9.09 -15.63 5.40
CA THR A 204 -8.24 -14.66 4.70
C THR A 204 -8.35 -13.28 5.34
N PHE A 205 -7.30 -12.48 5.21
CA PHE A 205 -7.12 -11.25 5.97
C PHE A 205 -6.55 -10.14 5.09
N VAL A 206 -7.05 -8.93 5.29
CA VAL A 206 -6.43 -7.69 4.81
C VAL A 206 -6.02 -6.87 6.02
N PHE A 207 -4.84 -6.26 5.94
CA PHE A 207 -4.22 -5.54 7.03
C PHE A 207 -4.02 -4.06 6.68
N ALA A 208 -3.99 -3.23 7.70
CA ALA A 208 -3.42 -1.90 7.64
C ALA A 208 -2.01 -1.90 8.25
N ALA A 209 -1.10 -1.17 7.62
CA ALA A 209 0.23 -0.84 8.13
C ALA A 209 0.52 0.63 7.81
N SER A 210 1.49 1.24 8.50
CA SER A 210 1.81 2.66 8.30
C SER A 210 3.30 2.95 8.34
N ILE A 211 3.68 4.03 7.65
CA ILE A 211 5.02 4.63 7.67
C ILE A 211 4.87 6.10 8.05
N ASP A 212 5.78 6.61 8.88
CA ASP A 212 5.80 8.03 9.26
C ASP A 212 6.40 8.89 8.14
N ILE A 213 5.87 10.10 7.97
CA ILE A 213 6.37 11.13 7.05
C ILE A 213 7.18 12.13 7.87
N ASP A 214 8.34 12.54 7.38
CA ASP A 214 9.09 13.63 7.99
C ASP A 214 8.40 14.98 7.69
N PRO A 215 7.82 15.66 8.70
CA PRO A 215 7.05 16.88 8.48
C PRO A 215 7.93 18.09 8.13
N THR A 216 9.26 17.95 8.18
CA THR A 216 10.20 19.00 7.76
C THR A 216 10.44 19.01 6.24
N MET A 217 9.93 18.00 5.54
CA MET A 217 10.06 17.82 4.11
C MET A 217 8.69 17.65 3.46
N THR A 218 8.59 17.93 2.16
CA THR A 218 7.35 17.75 1.40
C THR A 218 7.45 16.47 0.58
N LEU A 219 6.67 15.46 0.94
CA LEU A 219 6.55 14.23 0.16
C LEU A 219 6.01 14.54 -1.24
N GLN A 220 6.61 13.93 -2.27
CA GLN A 220 6.24 14.11 -3.67
C GLN A 220 5.77 12.81 -4.30
N THR A 221 6.46 11.70 -4.01
CA THR A 221 6.20 10.41 -4.64
C THR A 221 6.48 9.28 -3.66
N ILE A 222 5.64 8.26 -3.70
CA ILE A 222 5.86 6.97 -3.05
C ILE A 222 6.25 5.99 -4.15
N GLU A 223 7.49 5.51 -4.13
CA GLU A 223 7.97 4.44 -4.98
C GLU A 223 7.78 3.10 -4.26
N LEU A 224 6.94 2.25 -4.86
CA LEU A 224 6.73 0.89 -4.40
C LEU A 224 7.89 0.00 -4.83
N ASP A 225 8.29 -0.94 -3.98
CA ASP A 225 9.26 -1.99 -4.32
C ASP A 225 8.88 -2.78 -5.60
N ASN A 226 9.85 -3.52 -6.12
CA ASN A 226 9.63 -4.55 -7.14
C ASN A 226 9.65 -5.94 -6.50
N GLU A 227 8.68 -6.18 -5.61
CA GLU A 227 8.41 -7.48 -5.00
C GLU A 227 6.97 -7.91 -5.25
N ASP A 228 6.79 -9.03 -5.94
CA ASP A 228 5.50 -9.44 -6.49
C ASP A 228 4.57 -10.12 -5.49
N LYS A 229 4.98 -10.26 -4.23
CA LYS A 229 4.16 -10.89 -3.19
C LYS A 229 3.32 -9.93 -2.37
N THR A 230 3.56 -8.62 -2.47
CA THR A 230 2.83 -7.62 -1.70
C THR A 230 1.79 -6.95 -2.57
N HIS A 231 0.55 -6.96 -2.08
CA HIS A 231 -0.60 -6.37 -2.77
C HIS A 231 -1.22 -5.27 -1.94
N LEU A 232 -1.48 -4.12 -2.58
CA LEU A 232 -2.14 -2.97 -1.97
C LEU A 232 -3.55 -2.80 -2.56
N PHE A 233 -4.54 -2.72 -1.67
CA PHE A 233 -5.93 -2.41 -1.99
C PHE A 233 -6.23 -0.92 -1.83
N GLY A 234 -5.50 -0.21 -0.97
CA GLY A 234 -5.70 1.21 -0.71
C GLY A 234 -4.45 1.89 -0.14
N LEU A 235 -4.40 3.22 -0.29
CA LEU A 235 -3.34 4.08 0.19
C LEU A 235 -3.97 5.39 0.70
N ALA A 236 -3.57 5.86 1.86
CA ALA A 236 -4.13 7.05 2.50
C ALA A 236 -3.08 7.84 3.28
N LEU A 237 -3.35 9.11 3.51
CA LEU A 237 -2.55 10.02 4.32
C LEU A 237 -3.28 10.36 5.62
N ALA A 238 -2.54 10.74 6.67
CA ALA A 238 -3.08 11.24 7.94
C ALA A 238 -2.10 12.15 8.68
#